data_AF-A0A375ADM8-F1
#
_entry.id   AF-A0A375ADM8-F1
#
_cell.length_a   1.000
_cell.length_b   1.000
_cell.length_c   1.000
_cell.angle_alpha   90.00
_cell.angle_beta   90.00
_cell.angle_gamma   90.00
#
_symmetry.space_group_name_H-M   'P 1'
#
loop_
_entity.id
_entity.type
_entity.pdbx_description
1 polymer ?
#
loop_
_entity_poly.entity_id
_entity_poly.type
_entity_poly.pdbx_seq_one_letter_code
_entity_poly.pdbx_strand_id
1 'polypeptide(L)' 'MQPGRTDEQKHNFVREVTNVAVETLKCKPESVDVMIIEIPKTHWAKGGELPTN' A
#
# COMPACT_ATOMS: atom_id res chain seq x y z
N MET A 1 3.97 3.05 3.72
CA MET A 1 3.19 4.31 3.85
C MET A 1 3.15 4.72 5.32
N GLN A 2 3.03 6.02 5.67
CA GLN A 2 2.76 6.40 7.06
C GLN A 2 1.34 5.96 7.47
N PRO A 3 1.14 5.42 8.68
CA PRO A 3 -0.20 5.10 9.18
C PRO A 3 -1.11 6.32 9.17
N GLY A 4 -2.42 6.08 9.06
CA GLY A 4 -3.44 7.13 9.24
C GLY A 4 -4.52 7.17 8.18
N ARG A 5 -4.58 6.18 7.27
CA ARG A 5 -5.70 6.05 6.33
C ARG A 5 -6.84 5.31 7.00
N THR A 6 -8.07 5.72 6.72
CA THR A 6 -9.27 5.01 7.17
C THR A 6 -9.41 3.69 6.44
N ASP A 7 -10.20 2.77 6.99
CA ASP A 7 -10.49 1.48 6.34
C ASP A 7 -11.19 1.69 4.99
N GLU A 8 -12.10 2.66 4.89
CA GLU A 8 -12.77 3.01 3.63
C GLU A 8 -11.76 3.44 2.55
N GLN A 9 -10.77 4.28 2.91
CA GLN A 9 -9.72 4.68 1.97
C GLN A 9 -8.89 3.49 1.50
N LYS A 10 -8.58 2.54 2.40
CA LYS A 10 -7.85 1.32 2.07
C LYS A 10 -8.66 0.42 1.13
N HIS A 11 -9.96 0.23 1.40
CA HIS A 11 -10.86 -0.53 0.53
C HIS A 11 -10.97 0.07 -0.86
N ASN A 12 -11.16 1.39 -0.95
CA ASN A 12 -11.21 2.09 -2.24
C ASN A 12 -9.89 1.91 -3.00
N PHE A 13 -8.74 2.05 -2.34
CA PHE A 13 -7.44 1.87 -2.98
C PHE A 13 -7.26 0.46 -3.56
N VAL A 14 -7.56 -0.60 -2.78
CA VAL A 14 -7.44 -1.98 -3.25
C VAL A 14 -8.29 -2.21 -4.50
N ARG A 15 -9.54 -1.72 -4.51
CA ARG A 15 -10.43 -1.87 -5.67
C ARG A 15 -9.84 -1.20 -6.91
N GLU A 16 -9.47 0.08 -6.81
CA GLU A 16 -9.03 0.83 -7.98
C GLU A 16 -7.66 0.36 -8.50
N VAL A 17 -6.72 0.01 -7.63
CA VAL A 17 -5.41 -0.48 -8.09
C VAL A 17 -5.52 -1.85 -8.76
N THR A 18 -6.40 -2.73 -8.28
CA THR A 18 -6.69 -4.00 -8.96
C THR A 18 -7.32 -3.77 -10.33
N ASN A 19 -8.26 -2.84 -10.45
CA ASN A 19 -8.88 -2.51 -11.74
C ASN A 19 -7.83 -2.05 -12.76
N VAL A 20 -6.93 -1.14 -12.37
CA VAL A 20 -5.84 -0.64 -13.22
C VAL A 20 -4.88 -1.76 -13.60
N ALA A 21 -4.53 -2.65 -12.66
CA ALA A 21 -3.65 -3.78 -12.93
C ALA A 21 -4.26 -4.75 -13.94
N VAL A 22 -5.54 -5.13 -13.76
CA VAL A 22 -6.30 -5.98 -14.69
C VAL A 22 -6.37 -5.37 -16.08
N GLU A 23 -6.70 -4.08 -16.17
CA GLU A 23 -6.81 -3.38 -17.44
C GLU A 23 -5.46 -3.30 -18.17
N THR A 24 -4.38 -2.99 -17.45
CA THR A 24 -3.06 -2.76 -18.04
C THR A 24 -2.37 -4.07 -18.40
N LEU A 25 -2.41 -5.05 -17.50
CA LEU A 25 -1.67 -6.31 -17.60
C LEU A 25 -2.49 -7.42 -18.27
N LYS A 26 -3.77 -7.17 -18.58
CA LYS A 26 -4.68 -8.12 -19.24
C LYS A 26 -4.79 -9.46 -18.48
N CYS A 27 -4.77 -9.40 -17.16
CA CYS A 27 -4.92 -10.56 -16.28
C CYS A 27 -6.31 -10.63 -15.64
N LYS A 28 -6.62 -11.72 -14.96
CA LYS A 28 -7.86 -11.84 -14.18
C LYS A 28 -7.69 -11.18 -12.80
N PRO A 29 -8.75 -10.61 -12.20
CA PRO A 29 -8.68 -10.00 -10.87
C PRO A 29 -8.13 -10.95 -9.80
N GLU A 30 -8.45 -12.26 -9.87
CA GLU A 30 -8.01 -13.26 -8.90
C GLU A 30 -6.50 -13.55 -8.98
N SER A 31 -5.79 -13.02 -9.98
CA SER A 31 -4.33 -13.09 -10.10
C SER A 31 -3.61 -11.88 -9.50
N VAL A 32 -4.34 -10.93 -8.90
CA VAL A 32 -3.77 -9.69 -8.34
C VAL A 32 -3.96 -9.68 -6.83
N ASP A 33 -2.84 -9.75 -6.11
CA ASP A 33 -2.80 -9.52 -4.67
C ASP A 33 -2.34 -8.09 -4.36
N VAL A 34 -3.02 -7.43 -3.42
CA VAL A 34 -2.67 -6.07 -2.98
C VAL A 34 -2.31 -6.09 -1.50
N MET A 35 -1.05 -5.77 -1.19
CA MET A 35 -0.58 -5.63 0.18
C MET A 35 -0.47 -4.15 0.57
N ILE A 36 -1.21 -3.74 1.59
CA ILE A 36 -1.07 -2.41 2.18
C ILE A 36 -0.15 -2.52 3.40
N ILE A 37 1.03 -1.90 3.31
CA ILE A 37 2.01 -1.88 4.41
C ILE A 37 2.16 -0.46 4.94
N GLU A 38 1.72 -0.27 6.20
CA GLU A 38 1.86 0.96 6.96
C GLU A 38 2.98 0.82 7.98
N ILE A 39 3.99 1.68 7.90
CA ILE A 39 5.15 1.68 8.79
C ILE A 39 5.28 3.09 9.37
N PRO A 40 5.14 3.25 10.70
CA PRO A 40 5.39 4.53 11.37
C PRO A 40 6.77 5.08 11.02
N LYS A 41 6.91 6.41 10.92
CA LYS A 41 8.22 7.07 10.67
C LYS A 41 9.28 6.59 11.66
N THR A 42 8.89 6.46 12.92
CA THR A 42 9.74 5.98 14.03
C THR A 42 10.23 4.54 13.86
N HIS A 43 9.68 3.76 12.92
CA HIS A 43 10.07 2.38 12.64
C HIS A 43 10.86 2.24 11.33
N TRP A 44 11.15 3.33 10.62
CA TRP A 44 11.82 3.30 9.32
C TRP A 44 13.26 3.81 9.41
N ALA A 45 14.21 2.91 9.63
CA ALA A 45 15.63 3.26 9.71
C ALA A 45 16.28 3.45 8.34
N LYS A 46 17.27 4.35 8.26
CA LYS A 46 18.20 4.46 7.12
C LYS A 46 19.62 4.65 7.65
N GLY A 47 20.60 3.95 7.07
CA GLY A 47 22.00 4.08 7.47
C GLY A 47 22.29 3.72 8.94
N GLY A 48 21.47 2.87 9.56
CA GLY A 48 21.60 2.51 10.97
C GLY A 48 20.91 3.47 11.96
N GLU A 49 20.23 4.51 11.47
CA GLU A 49 19.58 5.51 12.32
C GLU A 49 18.06 5.53 12.11
N LEU A 50 17.32 5.66 13.20
CA LEU A 50 15.90 5.98 13.16
C LEU A 50 15.71 7.49 12.89
N PRO A 51 14.61 7.91 12.24
CA PRO A 51 14.39 9.32 11.98
C PRO A 51 14.20 10.06 13.30
N THR A 52 14.95 11.15 13.49
CA THR A 52 14.69 12.11 14.57
C THR A 52 13.42 12.90 14.25
N ASN A 53 12.59 13.13 15.27
CA ASN A 53 11.35 13.90 15.15
C ASN A 53 11.62 15.37 14.84
#